data_AF-A0A0A0KEV6-F1
#
_entry.id   AF-A0A0A0KEV6-F1
#
_cell.length_a   1.000
_cell.length_b   1.000
_cell.length_c   1.000
_cell.angle_alpha   90.00
_cell.angle_beta   90.00
_cell.angle_gamma   90.00
#
_symmetry.space_group_name_H-M   'P 1'
#
loop_
_entity.id
_entity.type
_entity.pdbx_description
1 polymer ?
#
loop_
_entity_poly.entity_id
_entity_poly.type
_entity_poly.pdbx_seq_one_letter_code
_entity_poly.pdbx_strand_id
1 'polypeptide(L)'
;MPRLIMTSRRNSDKNRHAMNTIVHLIAQCCWMNIHIVAPHGIVFEIRIAEGYGARWSKDGNKFIGFLEPYMEDGHLKGWKH
;
A
#
# COMPACT_ATOMS: atom_id res chain seq x y z
N MET A 1 -4.38 14.09 -8.86
CA MET A 1 -5.51 13.24 -8.40
C MET A 1 -5.56 12.00 -9.30
N PRO A 2 -5.11 10.82 -8.86
CA PRO A 2 -5.15 9.64 -9.71
C PRO A 2 -6.60 9.14 -9.76
N ARG A 3 -7.15 9.08 -10.97
CA ARG A 3 -8.54 8.70 -11.26
C ARG A 3 -8.59 7.19 -11.51
N LEU A 4 -9.04 6.40 -10.52
CA LEU A 4 -9.42 5.00 -10.76
C LEU A 4 -10.83 4.96 -11.35
N ILE A 5 -10.94 4.69 -12.65
CA ILE A 5 -12.22 4.29 -13.26
C ILE A 5 -12.39 2.79 -13.02
N MET A 6 -13.49 2.36 -12.36
CA MET A 6 -14.20 1.14 -12.77
C MET A 6 -15.58 0.94 -12.11
N THR A 7 -16.46 0.41 -12.94
CA THR A 7 -17.92 0.30 -12.93
C THR A 7 -18.41 -0.99 -12.22
N SER A 8 -18.89 -0.91 -10.97
CA SER A 8 -19.81 -1.87 -10.30
C SER A 8 -19.98 -1.51 -8.80
N ARG A 9 -21.20 -1.56 -8.25
CA ARG A 9 -21.50 -1.24 -6.83
C ARG A 9 -20.68 -2.05 -5.81
N ARG A 10 -20.35 -3.31 -6.10
CA ARG A 10 -19.52 -4.13 -5.19
C ARG A 10 -18.07 -3.66 -5.13
N ASN A 11 -17.58 -3.08 -6.22
CA ASN A 11 -16.23 -2.54 -6.30
C ASN A 11 -16.14 -1.16 -5.64
N SER A 12 -17.24 -0.39 -5.56
CA SER A 12 -17.22 0.90 -4.88
C SER A 12 -17.02 0.79 -3.37
N ASP A 13 -17.60 -0.22 -2.71
CA ASP A 13 -17.41 -0.39 -1.26
C ASP A 13 -15.99 -0.84 -0.93
N LYS A 14 -15.42 -1.76 -1.72
CA LYS A 14 -14.00 -2.17 -1.59
C LYS A 14 -13.06 -1.00 -1.83
N ASN A 15 -13.31 -0.19 -2.87
CA ASN A 15 -12.51 0.98 -3.16
C ASN A 15 -12.62 2.04 -2.05
N ARG A 16 -13.82 2.24 -1.48
CA ARG A 16 -14.02 3.15 -0.35
C ARG A 16 -13.26 2.67 0.88
N HIS A 17 -13.32 1.37 1.18
CA HIS A 17 -12.58 0.79 2.29
C HIS A 17 -11.06 0.96 2.09
N ALA A 18 -10.55 0.59 0.91
CA ALA A 18 -9.13 0.75 0.58
C ALA A 18 -8.68 2.23 0.67
N MET A 19 -9.49 3.17 0.21
CA MET A 19 -9.20 4.60 0.32
C MET A 19 -9.14 5.05 1.78
N ASN A 20 -10.09 4.63 2.61
CA ASN A 20 -10.07 4.95 4.04
C ASN A 20 -8.80 4.41 4.72
N THR A 21 -8.38 3.19 4.38
CA THR A 21 -7.13 2.61 4.87
C THR A 21 -5.92 3.42 4.43
N ILE A 22 -5.85 3.85 3.17
CA ILE A 22 -4.77 4.72 2.67
C ILE A 22 -4.74 6.05 3.43
N VAL A 23 -5.89 6.70 3.62
CA VAL A 23 -5.98 7.95 4.38
C VAL A 23 -5.48 7.78 5.81
N HIS A 24 -5.85 6.68 6.46
CA HIS A 24 -5.35 6.35 7.80
C HIS A 24 -3.83 6.16 7.83
N LEU A 25 -3.27 5.39 6.88
CA LEU A 25 -1.82 5.16 6.78
C LEU A 25 -1.06 6.47 6.55
N ILE A 26 -1.58 7.37 5.70
CA ILE A 26 -0.96 8.68 5.46
C ILE A 26 -1.02 9.53 6.74
N ALA A 27 -2.16 9.55 7.44
CA ALA A 27 -2.36 10.35 8.65
C ALA A 27 -1.50 9.89 9.84
N GLN A 28 -1.14 8.60 9.90
CA GLN A 28 -0.32 8.02 10.98
C GLN A 28 1.11 7.71 10.52
N CYS A 29 1.48 8.15 9.32
CA CYS A 29 2.77 7.84 8.73
C CYS A 29 3.90 8.37 9.61
N CYS A 30 4.75 7.45 10.07
CA CYS A 30 5.96 7.79 10.82
C CYS A 30 7.24 7.53 10.02
N TRP A 31 7.13 6.86 8.87
CA TRP A 31 8.26 6.53 8.01
C TRP A 31 7.88 6.56 6.53
N MET A 32 8.75 7.14 5.71
CA MET A 32 8.62 7.20 4.25
C MET A 32 9.97 6.94 3.60
N ASN A 33 9.98 6.23 2.47
CA ASN A 33 11.21 6.01 1.71
C ASN A 33 10.94 5.75 0.23
N ILE A 34 11.92 6.09 -0.60
CA ILE A 34 11.99 5.69 -2.01
C ILE A 34 13.15 4.72 -2.14
N HIS A 35 12.87 3.49 -2.59
CA HIS A 35 13.90 2.46 -2.72
C HIS A 35 13.58 1.49 -3.85
N ILE A 36 14.53 0.64 -4.19
CA ILE A 36 14.41 -0.36 -5.27
C ILE A 36 13.98 -1.69 -4.66
N VAL A 37 12.91 -2.28 -5.18
CA VAL A 37 12.40 -3.61 -4.80
C VAL A 37 12.28 -4.49 -6.04
N ALA A 38 12.90 -5.67 -6.04
CA ALA A 38 12.67 -6.66 -7.10
C ALA A 38 11.28 -7.32 -6.91
N PRO A 39 10.49 -7.55 -7.98
CA PRO A 39 10.72 -7.23 -9.39
C PRO A 39 10.19 -5.85 -9.82
N HIS A 40 9.68 -5.03 -8.89
CA HIS A 40 8.92 -3.82 -9.20
C HIS A 40 9.75 -2.57 -9.53
N GLY A 41 11.07 -2.59 -9.30
CA GLY A 41 11.95 -1.44 -9.53
C GLY A 41 11.83 -0.39 -8.42
N ILE A 42 11.90 0.89 -8.77
CA ILE A 42 11.83 2.01 -7.80
C ILE A 42 10.39 2.19 -7.33
N VAL A 43 10.20 2.17 -6.01
CA VAL A 43 8.89 2.31 -5.36
C VAL A 43 8.95 3.37 -4.28
N PHE A 44 7.82 4.05 -4.07
CA PHE A 44 7.59 4.91 -2.91
C PHE A 44 6.79 4.12 -1.87
N GLU A 45 7.26 4.13 -0.63
CA GLU A 45 6.67 3.37 0.46
C GLU A 45 6.46 4.25 1.69
N ILE A 46 5.32 4.07 2.34
CA ILE A 46 5.02 4.66 3.65
C ILE A 46 4.74 3.53 4.65
N ARG A 47 5.09 3.77 5.91
CA ARG A 47 4.75 2.89 7.04
C ARG A 47 4.30 3.68 8.26
N ILE A 48 3.46 3.02 9.06
CA ILE A 48 3.07 3.43 10.41
C ILE A 48 3.91 2.67 11.45
N ALA A 49 3.79 3.03 12.72
CA ALA A 49 4.64 2.52 13.81
C ALA A 49 4.50 1.00 13.99
N GLU A 50 3.32 0.46 13.75
CA GLU A 50 2.98 -0.96 13.81
C GLU A 50 3.57 -1.77 12.65
N GLY A 51 4.19 -1.11 11.67
CA GLY A 51 4.84 -1.74 10.53
C GLY A 51 3.95 -1.94 9.31
N TYR A 52 2.63 -1.71 9.40
CA TYR A 52 1.75 -1.68 8.24
C TYR A 52 2.13 -0.54 7.30
N GLY A 53 1.83 -0.70 6.01
CA GLY A 53 2.20 0.28 5.01
C GLY A 53 1.47 0.19 3.70
N ALA A 54 1.88 1.05 2.78
CA ALA A 54 1.38 1.10 1.43
C ALA A 54 2.49 1.49 0.46
N ARG A 55 2.38 1.00 -0.77
CA ARG A 55 3.38 1.18 -1.82
C ARG A 55 2.79 1.75 -3.09
N TRP A 56 3.52 2.66 -3.72
CA TRP A 56 3.23 3.26 -5.01
C TRP A 56 4.42 3.14 -5.96
N SER A 57 4.16 3.39 -7.25
CA SER A 57 5.22 3.72 -8.20
C SER A 57 6.00 4.95 -7.71
N LYS A 58 7.25 5.10 -8.18
CA LYS A 58 8.15 6.19 -7.77
C LYS A 58 7.56 7.60 -7.88
N ASP A 59 6.61 7.80 -8.80
CA ASP A 59 5.94 9.08 -9.06
C ASP A 59 4.63 9.26 -8.25
N GLY A 60 4.29 8.28 -7.39
CA GLY A 60 3.11 8.31 -6.53
C GLY A 60 1.78 8.07 -7.25
N ASN A 61 1.77 7.92 -8.58
CA ASN A 61 0.54 7.92 -9.37
C ASN A 61 -0.17 6.56 -9.40
N LYS A 62 0.57 5.46 -9.24
CA LYS A 62 0.03 4.10 -9.30
C LYS A 62 0.16 3.42 -7.95
N PHE A 63 -0.97 3.09 -7.33
CA PHE A 63 -1.00 2.22 -6.15
C PHE A 63 -0.58 0.79 -6.54
N ILE A 64 0.39 0.25 -5.81
CA ILE A 64 0.92 -1.11 -6.00
C ILE A 64 0.24 -2.07 -5.03
N GLY A 65 0.14 -1.71 -3.75
CA GLY A 65 -0.49 -2.57 -2.75
C GLY A 65 -0.23 -2.13 -1.31
N PHE A 66 -0.94 -2.79 -0.38
CA PHE A 66 -0.69 -2.70 1.06
C PHE A 66 0.47 -3.60 1.48
N LEU A 67 1.05 -3.29 2.64
CA LEU A 67 2.19 -3.99 3.22
C LEU A 67 1.85 -4.38 4.66
N GLU A 68 2.14 -5.63 5.02
CA GLU A 68 2.04 -6.11 6.39
C GLU A 68 3.31 -5.72 7.19
N PRO A 69 3.25 -5.84 8.53
CA PRO A 69 4.42 -5.78 9.38
C PRO A 69 5.41 -6.91 9.04
N TYR A 70 6.68 -6.69 9.36
CA TYR A 70 7.66 -7.76 9.27
C TYR A 70 7.34 -8.85 10.31
N MET A 71 7.19 -10.08 9.83
CA MET A 71 7.02 -11.26 10.67
C MET A 71 8.15 -12.25 10.41
N GLU A 72 8.61 -12.91 11.47
CA GLU A 72 9.52 -14.05 11.34
C GLU A 72 8.87 -15.12 10.44
N ASP A 73 9.59 -15.50 9.38
CA ASP A 73 9.14 -16.38 8.30
C ASP A 73 7.94 -15.86 7.47
N GLY A 74 7.65 -14.56 7.47
CA GLY A 74 6.51 -14.00 6.70
C GLY A 74 6.55 -14.33 5.20
N HIS A 75 7.76 -14.40 4.63
CA HIS A 75 7.97 -14.82 3.24
C HIS A 75 7.61 -16.29 2.98
N LEU A 76 7.89 -17.20 3.93
CA LEU A 76 7.54 -18.63 3.84
C LEU A 76 6.05 -18.88 4.07
N LYS A 77 5.41 -18.02 4.88
CA LYS A 77 3.99 -18.13 5.21
C LYS A 77 3.06 -17.50 4.18
N GLY A 78 3.64 -16.89 3.13
CA GLY A 78 2.89 -16.22 2.06
C GLY A 78 1.98 -15.14 2.64
N TRP A 79 2.57 -14.00 2.99
CA TRP A 79 1.90 -12.73 3.37
C TRP A 79 0.41 -12.75 3.02
N LYS A 80 -0.45 -13.02 4.02
CA LYS A 80 -1.89 -13.11 3.82
C LYS A 80 -2.46 -11.71 3.79
N HIS A 81 -3.01 -11.33 2.65
CA HIS A 81 -3.74 -10.09 2.41
C HIS A 81 -5.11 -10.11 3.10
#